data_AF-A0A382NUD4-F1
#
_entry.id   AF-A0A382NUD4-F1
#
_cell.length_a   1.000
_cell.length_b   1.000
_cell.length_c   1.000
_cell.angle_alpha   90.00
_cell.angle_beta   90.00
_cell.angle_gamma   90.00
#
_symmetry.space_group_name_H-M   'P 1'
#
loop_
_entity.id
_entity.type
_entity.pdbx_description
1 polymer ?
#
loop_
_entity_poly.entity_id
_entity_poly.type
_entity_poly.pdbx_seq_one_letter_code
_entity_poly.pdbx_strand_id
1 'polypeptide(L)'
;MVIALLSSCTHYDVETADTPANRKGFESHFGFAPDNAVTNVYYYTDELGADVRFQLSFQCPKATADKIIAKLSLKSVPPDKAESLLDPRDDLPWWKPDSIDNRDLWIKEKENEYHWQLWYSDKDGKAFYLEYSL
;
A
#
# COMPACT_ATOMS: atom_id res chain seq x y z
N MET A 1 30.01 3.76 23.69
CA MET A 1 29.28 3.54 22.41
C MET A 1 27.99 2.82 22.77
N VAL A 2 26.89 3.57 22.94
CA VAL A 2 25.60 2.98 23.29
C VAL A 2 24.90 2.66 21.98
N ILE A 3 24.68 1.38 21.71
CA ILE A 3 23.89 0.89 20.58
C ILE A 3 22.44 1.27 20.88
N ALA A 4 21.95 2.31 20.22
CA ALA A 4 20.52 2.61 20.19
C ALA A 4 19.86 1.56 19.29
N LEU A 5 19.27 0.54 19.90
CA LEU A 5 18.27 -0.31 19.24
C LEU A 5 17.04 0.56 18.98
N LEU A 6 16.98 1.16 17.79
CA LEU A 6 15.76 1.79 17.28
C LEU A 6 14.80 0.65 16.92
N SER A 7 14.09 0.13 17.92
CA SER A 7 12.87 -0.64 17.69
C SER A 7 11.83 0.33 17.11
N SER A 8 11.84 0.48 15.78
CA SER A 8 10.69 1.03 15.06
C SER A 8 9.58 -0.04 15.12
N CYS A 9 8.96 -0.19 16.29
CA CYS A 9 7.76 -1.00 16.40
C CYS A 9 6.60 -0.17 15.84
N THR A 10 6.47 -0.15 14.52
CA THR A 10 5.20 0.19 13.88
C THR A 10 4.21 -0.91 14.29
N HIS A 11 3.51 -0.72 15.42
CA HIS A 11 2.51 -1.68 15.90
C HIS A 11 1.23 -1.51 15.07
N TYR A 12 1.16 -2.14 13.90
CA TYR A 12 -0.04 -2.22 13.06
C TYR A 12 -0.94 -3.39 13.50
N ASP A 13 -2.19 -3.37 13.07
CA ASP A 13 -3.15 -4.45 13.30
C ASP A 13 -3.55 -5.05 11.95
N VAL A 14 -3.08 -6.27 11.69
CA VAL A 14 -3.38 -7.00 10.45
C VAL A 14 -4.79 -7.59 10.43
N GLU A 15 -5.46 -7.72 11.58
CA GLU A 15 -6.77 -8.36 11.69
C GLU A 15 -7.90 -7.32 11.71
N THR A 16 -7.65 -6.17 12.36
CA THR A 16 -8.64 -5.11 12.54
C THR A 16 -8.34 -3.92 11.64
N ALA A 17 -9.29 -3.56 10.78
CA ALA A 17 -9.22 -2.33 10.00
C ALA A 17 -9.39 -1.07 10.86
N ASP A 18 -8.93 0.06 10.33
CA ASP A 18 -9.17 1.42 10.86
C ASP A 18 -8.66 1.66 12.28
N THR A 19 -7.76 0.80 12.78
CA THR A 19 -7.07 1.08 14.04
C THR A 19 -6.25 2.38 13.93
N PRO A 20 -6.02 3.09 15.05
CA PRO A 20 -5.17 4.29 15.03
C PRO A 20 -3.81 4.06 14.38
N ALA A 21 -3.24 2.86 14.53
CA ALA A 21 -1.99 2.49 13.91
C ALA A 21 -2.09 2.32 12.39
N ASN A 22 -3.11 1.62 11.88
CA ASN A 22 -3.29 1.43 10.44
C ASN A 22 -3.55 2.76 9.73
N ARG A 23 -4.36 3.64 10.34
CA ARG A 23 -4.60 5.00 9.82
C ARG A 23 -3.33 5.86 9.83
N LYS A 24 -2.47 5.68 10.83
CA LYS A 24 -1.15 6.32 10.87
C LYS A 24 -0.18 5.76 9.82
N GLY A 25 -0.24 4.46 9.53
CA GLY A 25 0.49 3.83 8.43
C GLY A 25 0.10 4.46 7.09
N PHE A 26 -1.20 4.54 6.80
CA PHE A 26 -1.72 5.26 5.62
C PHE A 26 -1.15 6.68 5.51
N GLU A 27 -1.20 7.45 6.59
CA GLU A 27 -0.69 8.82 6.60
C GLU A 27 0.81 8.88 6.32
N SER A 28 1.57 7.91 6.81
CA SER A 28 3.02 7.86 6.67
C SER A 28 3.45 7.59 5.22
N HIS A 29 2.71 6.74 4.49
CA HIS A 29 2.99 6.42 3.08
C HIS A 29 2.51 7.51 2.11
N PHE A 30 1.35 8.11 2.37
CA PHE A 30 0.75 9.08 1.45
C PHE A 30 1.00 10.53 1.87
N GLY A 31 1.56 10.77 3.05
CA GLY A 31 1.86 12.09 3.61
C GLY A 31 0.61 12.94 3.89
N PHE A 32 -0.56 12.32 4.05
CA PHE A 32 -1.79 12.99 4.49
C PHE A 32 -2.68 12.00 5.25
N ALA A 33 -3.35 12.48 6.30
CA ALA A 33 -4.25 11.66 7.08
C ALA A 33 -5.47 11.18 6.26
N PRO A 34 -5.93 9.93 6.45
CA PRO A 34 -7.17 9.47 5.85
C PRO A 34 -8.36 10.24 6.45
N ASP A 35 -9.22 10.77 5.60
CA ASP A 35 -10.47 11.41 6.04
C ASP A 35 -11.56 10.37 6.37
N ASN A 36 -12.78 10.83 6.66
CA ASN A 36 -13.90 9.95 6.99
C ASN A 36 -14.43 9.14 5.80
N ALA A 37 -14.08 9.50 4.56
CA ALA A 37 -14.44 8.73 3.38
C ALA A 37 -13.46 7.57 3.12
N VAL A 38 -12.29 7.58 3.78
CA VAL A 38 -11.33 6.47 3.78
C VAL A 38 -11.64 5.53 4.95
N THR A 39 -12.04 4.32 4.62
CA THR A 39 -12.49 3.28 5.58
C THR A 39 -11.85 1.93 5.25
N ASN A 40 -12.03 0.95 6.13
CA ASN A 40 -11.48 -0.39 6.00
C ASN A 40 -9.96 -0.37 5.78
N VAL A 41 -9.24 0.53 6.47
CA VAL A 41 -7.78 0.68 6.33
C VAL A 41 -7.08 -0.46 7.06
N TYR A 42 -6.56 -1.41 6.29
CA TYR A 42 -5.63 -2.43 6.73
C TYR A 42 -4.21 -2.03 6.39
N TYR A 43 -3.27 -2.41 7.25
CA TYR A 43 -1.86 -2.11 7.06
C TYR A 43 -1.01 -3.28 7.56
N TYR A 44 -0.02 -3.64 6.75
CA TYR A 44 1.03 -4.59 7.07
C TYR A 44 2.37 -4.00 6.67
N THR A 45 3.40 -4.24 7.51
CA THR A 45 4.77 -3.93 7.15
C THR A 45 5.73 -5.03 7.58
N ASP A 46 6.69 -5.31 6.70
CA ASP A 46 7.87 -6.11 6.99
C ASP A 46 9.10 -5.22 6.83
N GLU A 47 9.67 -4.79 7.95
CA GLU A 47 10.88 -3.96 8.01
C GLU A 47 12.09 -4.77 8.47
N LEU A 48 12.00 -6.12 8.47
CA LEU A 48 13.06 -7.00 8.96
C LEU A 48 14.02 -7.41 7.85
N GLY A 49 15.14 -6.70 7.70
CA GLY A 49 16.24 -7.10 6.83
C GLY A 49 16.84 -5.96 6.03
N ALA A 50 17.45 -6.29 4.88
CA ALA A 50 17.87 -5.31 3.88
C ALA A 50 16.68 -4.81 3.05
N ASP A 51 15.66 -5.66 2.89
CA ASP A 51 14.46 -5.37 2.12
C ASP A 51 13.32 -4.92 3.03
N VAL A 52 12.49 -4.01 2.53
CA VAL A 52 11.28 -3.57 3.21
C VAL A 52 10.04 -3.87 2.36
N ARG A 53 8.91 -4.09 3.01
CA ARG A 53 7.62 -4.31 2.36
C ARG A 53 6.50 -3.66 3.13
N PHE A 54 5.64 -2.92 2.45
CA PHE A 54 4.48 -2.28 3.02
C PHE A 54 3.25 -2.59 2.18
N GLN A 55 2.20 -3.11 2.81
CA GLN A 55 0.93 -3.43 2.14
C GLN A 55 -0.23 -2.73 2.82
N LEU A 56 -1.05 -2.05 2.02
CA LEU A 56 -2.25 -1.38 2.48
C LEU A 56 -3.45 -1.77 1.64
N SER A 57 -4.56 -2.07 2.31
CA SER A 57 -5.86 -2.25 1.66
C SER A 57 -6.85 -1.29 2.29
N PHE A 58 -7.56 -0.51 1.48
CA PHE A 58 -8.49 0.49 1.99
C PHE A 58 -9.59 0.79 0.99
N GLN A 59 -10.69 1.31 1.50
CA GLN A 59 -11.84 1.78 0.74
C GLN A 59 -11.74 3.30 0.60
N CYS A 60 -11.87 3.83 -0.62
CA CYS A 60 -11.86 5.28 -0.82
C CYS A 60 -12.61 5.74 -2.09
N PRO A 61 -13.06 7.00 -2.13
CA PRO A 61 -13.53 7.63 -3.36
C PRO A 61 -12.39 7.78 -4.36
N LYS A 62 -12.76 7.82 -5.66
CA LYS A 62 -11.80 8.06 -6.75
C LYS A 62 -10.91 9.29 -6.52
N ALA A 63 -11.47 10.37 -5.98
CA ALA A 63 -10.72 11.59 -5.67
C ALA A 63 -9.53 11.34 -4.70
N THR A 64 -9.67 10.41 -3.76
CA THR A 64 -8.58 10.02 -2.87
C THR A 64 -7.52 9.20 -3.60
N ALA A 65 -7.93 8.24 -4.44
CA ALA A 65 -7.01 7.47 -5.27
C ALA A 65 -6.22 8.40 -6.23
N ASP A 66 -6.91 9.31 -6.92
CA ASP A 66 -6.29 10.30 -7.82
C ASP A 66 -5.29 11.20 -7.06
N LYS A 67 -5.60 11.57 -5.82
CA LYS A 67 -4.69 12.33 -4.95
C LYS A 67 -3.42 11.53 -4.60
N ILE A 68 -3.56 10.23 -4.31
CA ILE A 68 -2.41 9.33 -4.05
C ILE A 68 -1.54 9.22 -5.30
N ILE A 69 -2.15 8.94 -6.45
CA ILE A 69 -1.48 8.82 -7.75
C ILE A 69 -0.67 10.10 -8.05
N ALA A 70 -1.29 11.27 -7.91
CA ALA A 70 -0.62 12.55 -8.14
C ALA A 70 0.54 12.78 -7.16
N LYS A 71 0.32 12.53 -5.87
CA LYS A 71 1.32 12.79 -4.82
C LYS A 71 2.55 11.89 -4.92
N LEU A 72 2.35 10.62 -5.26
CA LEU A 72 3.44 9.67 -5.47
C LEU A 72 4.05 9.76 -6.88
N SER A 73 3.38 10.48 -7.80
CA SER A 73 3.73 10.55 -9.23
C SER A 73 3.71 9.17 -9.89
N LEU A 74 2.69 8.36 -9.58
CA LEU A 74 2.51 7.04 -10.18
C LEU A 74 2.06 7.17 -11.64
N LYS A 75 2.49 6.23 -12.48
CA LYS A 75 2.17 6.16 -13.90
C LYS A 75 1.25 4.99 -14.17
N SER A 76 0.20 5.22 -14.94
CA SER A 76 -0.75 4.17 -15.34
C SER A 76 -0.05 3.09 -16.15
N VAL A 77 -0.36 1.83 -15.85
CA VAL A 77 0.10 0.67 -16.60
C VAL A 77 -1.02 0.21 -17.53
N PRO A 78 -0.77 0.04 -18.83
CA PRO A 78 -1.73 -0.56 -19.75
C PRO A 78 -2.14 -1.97 -19.27
N PRO A 79 -3.43 -2.37 -19.40
CA PRO A 79 -3.90 -3.67 -18.91
C PRO A 79 -3.13 -4.89 -19.46
N ASP A 80 -2.64 -4.79 -20.70
CA ASP A 80 -1.81 -5.81 -21.37
C ASP A 80 -0.38 -5.91 -20.82
N LYS A 81 0.02 -4.97 -19.96
CA LYS A 81 1.34 -4.90 -19.30
C LYS A 81 1.25 -4.95 -17.78
N ALA A 82 0.05 -5.16 -17.23
CA ALA A 82 -0.17 -5.29 -15.80
C ALA A 82 0.36 -6.63 -15.26
N GLU A 83 0.68 -7.58 -16.15
CA GLU A 83 1.40 -8.81 -15.80
C GLU A 83 2.91 -8.57 -15.71
N SER A 84 3.33 -7.92 -14.65
CA SER A 84 4.64 -8.11 -14.04
C SER A 84 4.70 -7.16 -12.86
N LEU A 85 5.46 -7.53 -11.85
CA LEU A 85 5.60 -6.85 -10.56
C LEU A 85 4.48 -7.25 -9.59
N LEU A 86 4.58 -8.43 -8.95
CA LEU A 86 4.31 -8.54 -7.51
C LEU A 86 4.46 -9.97 -6.98
N ASP A 87 5.11 -10.08 -5.82
CA ASP A 87 4.97 -11.16 -4.84
C ASP A 87 4.44 -10.53 -3.54
N PRO A 88 3.13 -10.16 -3.50
CA PRO A 88 2.54 -9.63 -2.29
C PRO A 88 2.44 -10.77 -1.28
N ARG A 89 2.51 -10.44 0.01
CA ARG A 89 2.11 -11.38 1.06
C ARG A 89 0.62 -11.72 0.85
N ASP A 90 0.33 -12.99 0.58
CA ASP A 90 -0.97 -13.50 0.12
C ASP A 90 -1.75 -14.28 1.19
N ASP A 91 -1.17 -14.46 2.38
CA ASP A 91 -1.82 -15.06 3.56
C ASP A 91 -2.59 -14.03 4.42
N LEU A 92 -2.67 -12.78 3.98
CA LEU A 92 -3.47 -11.75 4.65
C LEU A 92 -4.96 -11.91 4.32
N PRO A 93 -5.87 -11.88 5.30
CA PRO A 93 -7.29 -12.14 5.06
C PRO A 93 -7.95 -11.09 4.14
N TRP A 94 -7.35 -9.91 4.03
CA TRP A 94 -7.80 -8.76 3.26
C TRP A 94 -7.00 -8.51 1.97
N TRP A 95 -5.96 -9.31 1.67
CA TRP A 95 -5.19 -9.23 0.42
C TRP A 95 -4.94 -10.63 -0.12
N LYS A 96 -5.79 -11.05 -1.05
CA LYS A 96 -5.71 -12.36 -1.72
C LYS A 96 -5.16 -12.20 -3.14
N PRO A 97 -4.67 -13.27 -3.78
CA PRO A 97 -4.16 -13.20 -5.15
C PRO A 97 -5.14 -12.56 -6.15
N ASP A 98 -6.43 -12.88 -6.04
CA ASP A 98 -7.52 -12.36 -6.89
C ASP A 98 -7.99 -10.94 -6.51
N SER A 99 -7.48 -10.38 -5.41
CA SER A 99 -7.95 -9.08 -4.90
C SER A 99 -7.64 -7.92 -5.85
N ILE A 100 -6.63 -8.07 -6.70
CA ILE A 100 -6.18 -7.06 -7.66
C ILE A 100 -6.71 -7.29 -9.09
N ASP A 101 -7.48 -8.35 -9.31
CA ASP A 101 -8.01 -8.70 -10.62
C ASP A 101 -8.97 -7.61 -11.14
N ASN A 102 -8.87 -7.31 -12.43
CA ASN A 102 -9.72 -6.33 -13.12
C ASN A 102 -9.68 -4.92 -12.49
N ARG A 103 -8.54 -4.55 -11.91
CA ARG A 103 -8.28 -3.21 -11.38
C ARG A 103 -7.31 -2.45 -12.27
N ASP A 104 -7.47 -1.15 -12.30
CA ASP A 104 -6.48 -0.28 -12.94
C ASP A 104 -5.22 -0.22 -12.06
N LEU A 105 -4.05 -0.25 -12.70
CA LEU A 105 -2.75 -0.28 -12.03
C LEU A 105 -1.95 1.00 -12.32
N TRP A 106 -1.37 1.58 -11.27
CA TRP A 106 -0.38 2.64 -11.37
C TRP A 106 0.90 2.26 -10.63
N ILE A 107 2.04 2.48 -11.26
CA ILE A 107 3.35 2.14 -10.68
C ILE A 107 4.33 3.31 -10.69
N LYS A 108 5.33 3.19 -9.85
CA LYS A 108 6.56 3.97 -9.93
C LYS A 108 7.72 3.07 -9.51
N GLU A 109 8.85 3.28 -10.15
CA GLU A 109 10.11 2.63 -9.80
C GLU A 109 11.16 3.72 -9.67
N LYS A 110 12.13 3.50 -8.77
CA LYS A 110 13.33 4.32 -8.67
C LYS A 110 14.52 3.46 -9.09
N GLU A 111 15.49 4.07 -9.79
CA GLU A 111 16.72 3.36 -10.16
C GLU A 111 17.36 2.72 -8.91
N ASN A 112 17.58 1.41 -9.01
CA ASN A 112 18.02 0.49 -7.96
C ASN A 112 17.08 0.43 -6.75
N GLU A 113 16.17 -0.55 -6.80
CA GLU A 113 15.65 -1.32 -5.65
C GLU A 113 14.25 -0.97 -5.16
N TYR A 114 13.70 0.23 -5.38
CA TYR A 114 12.42 0.61 -4.73
C TYR A 114 11.24 0.72 -5.71
N HIS A 115 10.13 0.07 -5.34
CA HIS A 115 8.94 -0.09 -6.16
C HIS A 115 7.68 0.37 -5.41
N TRP A 116 6.78 1.04 -6.14
CA TRP A 116 5.47 1.47 -5.67
C TRP A 116 4.41 1.03 -6.65
N GLN A 117 3.32 0.47 -6.14
CA GLN A 117 2.21 0.01 -6.95
C GLN A 117 0.88 0.27 -6.26
N LEU A 118 -0.11 0.70 -7.03
CA LEU A 118 -1.46 0.98 -6.59
C LEU A 118 -2.45 0.37 -7.56
N TRP A 119 -3.29 -0.54 -7.07
CA TRP A 119 -4.47 -1.03 -7.78
C TRP A 119 -5.71 -0.34 -7.24
N TYR A 120 -6.61 0.05 -8.14
CA TYR A 120 -7.88 0.66 -7.77
C TYR A 120 -9.02 0.21 -8.68
N SER A 121 -10.24 0.13 -8.13
CA SER A 121 -11.45 -0.07 -8.94
C SER A 121 -12.52 0.95 -8.59
N ASP A 122 -13.04 1.64 -9.61
CA ASP A 122 -14.22 2.50 -9.48
C ASP A 122 -15.50 1.71 -9.13
N LYS A 123 -15.53 0.40 -9.40
CA LYS A 123 -16.72 -0.44 -9.17
C LYS A 123 -17.03 -0.60 -7.69
N ASP A 124 -16.01 -0.90 -6.92
CA ASP A 124 -16.13 -1.18 -5.50
C ASP A 124 -15.41 -0.16 -4.63
N GLY A 125 -14.72 0.83 -5.21
CA GLY A 125 -13.96 1.88 -4.51
C GLY A 125 -12.79 1.35 -3.68
N LYS A 126 -12.33 0.13 -3.96
CA LYS A 126 -11.30 -0.54 -3.18
C LYS A 126 -9.92 -0.32 -3.80
N ALA A 127 -8.97 0.04 -2.95
CA ALA A 127 -7.58 0.24 -3.28
C ALA A 127 -6.68 -0.81 -2.60
N PHE A 128 -5.65 -1.22 -3.33
CA PHE A 128 -4.56 -2.06 -2.84
C PHE A 128 -3.27 -1.35 -3.17
N TYR A 129 -2.39 -1.21 -2.19
CA TYR A 129 -1.11 -0.52 -2.36
C TYR A 129 0.03 -1.38 -1.83
N LEU A 130 1.08 -1.52 -2.64
CA LEU A 130 2.30 -2.23 -2.28
C LEU A 130 3.50 -1.35 -2.58
N GLU A 131 4.33 -1.20 -1.56
CA GLU A 131 5.61 -0.52 -1.60
C GLU A 131 6.69 -1.45 -1.07
N TYR A 132 7.78 -1.67 -1.82
CA TYR A 132 8.83 -2.60 -1.40
C TYR A 132 10.20 -2.25 -1.97
N SER A 133 11.25 -2.79 -1.33
CA SER A 133 12.60 -2.83 -1.88
C SER A 133 13.07 -4.25 -2.25
N LEU A 134 14.07 -4.36 -3.12
CA LEU A 134 14.72 -5.60 -3.58
C LEU A 134 16.25 -5.54 -3.44
#